data_AF-A0A0L0F8C7-F1
#
_entry.id   AF-A0A0L0F8C7-F1
#
_cell.length_a   1.000
_cell.length_b   1.000
_cell.length_c   1.000
_cell.angle_alpha   90.00
_cell.angle_beta   90.00
_cell.angle_gamma   90.00
#
_symmetry.space_group_name_H-M   'P 1'
#
loop_
_entity.id
_entity.type
_entity.pdbx_description
1 polymer ?
#
loop_
_entity_poly.entity_id
_entity_poly.type
_entity_poly.pdbx_seq_one_letter_code
_entity_poly.pdbx_strand_id
1 'polypeptide(L)'
;MMAYADRKEWEDVVPIEQDDGPNPPCAISYSKAYVDAMNYFRAVMHTCEKSQRAFDLTTGGCQCFGLAFHMKRMKRIFAIDVVS
;
A
#
# COMPACT_ATOMS: atom_id res chain seq x y z
N MET A 1 3.20 1.69 16.01
CA MET A 1 2.17 1.68 14.95
C MET A 1 1.85 0.22 14.67
N MET A 2 0.57 -0.15 14.70
CA MET A 2 0.13 -1.55 14.55
C MET A 2 0.26 -1.99 13.08
N ALA A 3 0.75 -3.21 12.86
CA ALA A 3 0.86 -3.79 11.51
C ALA A 3 -0.54 -3.95 10.90
N TYR A 4 -0.63 -3.83 9.59
CA TYR A 4 -1.83 -4.10 8.81
C TYR A 4 -2.25 -5.57 8.90
N ALA A 5 -1.28 -6.48 9.04
CA ALA A 5 -1.52 -7.88 9.34
C ALA A 5 -2.36 -8.13 10.61
N ASP A 6 -2.28 -7.24 11.60
CA ASP A 6 -3.01 -7.39 12.86
C ASP A 6 -4.40 -6.71 12.83
N ARG A 7 -4.76 -6.05 11.72
CA ARG A 7 -6.03 -5.32 11.59
C ARG A 7 -7.09 -6.24 11.00
N LYS A 8 -8.18 -6.43 11.74
CA LYS A 8 -9.35 -7.22 11.29
C LYS A 8 -9.93 -6.75 9.95
N GLU A 9 -9.84 -5.45 9.69
CA GLU A 9 -10.31 -4.82 8.44
C GLU A 9 -9.50 -5.23 7.21
N TRP A 10 -8.36 -5.90 7.38
CA TRP A 10 -7.44 -6.31 6.33
C TRP A 10 -7.26 -7.84 6.26
N GLU A 11 -8.04 -8.60 7.03
CA GLU A 11 -8.01 -10.08 7.03
C GLU A 11 -8.42 -10.67 5.68
N ASP A 12 -9.21 -9.95 4.88
CA ASP A 12 -9.65 -10.37 3.55
C ASP A 12 -8.60 -10.16 2.45
N VAL A 13 -7.55 -9.38 2.74
CA VAL A 13 -6.54 -8.99 1.76
C VAL A 13 -5.28 -9.84 1.93
N VAL A 14 -4.89 -10.55 0.87
CA VAL A 14 -3.64 -11.32 0.86
C VAL A 14 -2.48 -10.38 0.51
N PRO A 15 -1.50 -10.14 1.40
CA PRO A 15 -0.39 -9.24 1.14
C PRO A 15 0.48 -9.76 -0.02
N ILE A 16 0.90 -8.86 -0.91
CA ILE A 16 1.76 -9.18 -2.06
C ILE A 16 3.17 -8.66 -1.80
N GLU A 17 4.11 -9.58 -1.63
CA GLU A 17 5.52 -9.25 -1.41
C GLU A 17 6.17 -8.59 -2.63
N GLN A 18 7.25 -7.86 -2.38
CA GLN A 18 8.08 -7.33 -3.47
C GLN A 18 8.91 -8.46 -4.08
N ASP A 19 8.73 -8.73 -5.36
CA ASP A 19 9.58 -9.65 -6.11
C ASP A 19 10.79 -8.88 -6.69
N ASP A 20 11.94 -9.01 -6.02
CA ASP A 20 13.21 -8.40 -6.45
C ASP A 20 14.11 -9.36 -7.25
N GLY A 21 13.61 -10.57 -7.56
CA GLY A 21 14.37 -11.59 -8.29
C GLY A 21 15.54 -12.22 -7.52
N PRO A 22 16.31 -13.12 -8.16
CA PRO A 22 17.30 -13.96 -7.47
C PRO A 22 18.59 -13.25 -7.03
N ASN A 23 18.91 -12.08 -7.58
CA ASN A 23 20.11 -11.33 -7.21
C ASN A 23 19.89 -9.82 -7.32
N PRO A 24 19.22 -9.20 -6.33
CA PRO A 24 18.93 -7.78 -6.37
C PRO A 24 20.22 -6.96 -6.28
N PRO A 25 20.48 -6.04 -7.23
CA PRO A 25 21.71 -5.26 -7.25
C PRO A 25 21.80 -4.24 -6.09
N CYS A 26 20.68 -3.97 -5.40
CA CYS A 26 20.62 -3.09 -4.23
C CYS A 26 19.37 -3.38 -3.39
N ALA A 27 19.42 -4.40 -2.52
CA ALA A 27 18.34 -4.66 -1.56
C ALA A 27 18.31 -3.57 -0.50
N ILE A 28 17.20 -2.82 -0.43
CA ILE A 28 17.01 -1.80 0.59
C ILE A 28 16.42 -2.47 1.83
N SER A 29 17.12 -2.37 2.95
CA SER A 29 16.63 -2.86 4.25
C SER A 29 15.51 -1.94 4.77
N TYR A 30 14.29 -2.15 4.30
CA TYR A 30 13.12 -1.45 4.81
C TYR A 30 12.75 -1.89 6.24
N SER A 31 12.10 -1.01 6.99
CA SER A 31 11.51 -1.38 8.27
C SER A 31 10.35 -2.35 8.06
N LYS A 32 10.12 -3.26 9.01
CA LYS A 32 9.02 -4.25 8.95
C LYS A 32 7.66 -3.58 8.72
N ALA A 33 7.42 -2.42 9.35
CA ALA A 33 6.20 -1.65 9.19
C ALA A 33 6.01 -1.11 7.76
N TYR A 34 7.10 -0.72 7.09
CA TYR A 34 7.04 -0.25 5.71
C TYR A 34 6.78 -1.40 4.74
N VAL A 35 7.46 -2.54 4.92
CA VAL A 35 7.26 -3.74 4.11
C VAL A 35 5.81 -4.20 4.19
N ASP A 36 5.26 -4.27 5.39
CA ASP A 36 3.86 -4.63 5.64
C ASP A 36 2.89 -3.68 4.91
N ALA A 37 2.99 -2.36 5.13
CA ALA A 37 2.16 -1.38 4.44
C ALA A 37 2.25 -1.47 2.90
N MET A 38 3.45 -1.67 2.35
CA MET A 38 3.66 -1.78 0.91
C MET A 38 3.11 -3.09 0.34
N ASN A 39 3.17 -4.19 1.09
CA ASN A 39 2.63 -5.47 0.64
C ASN A 39 1.10 -5.44 0.55
N TYR A 40 0.44 -4.80 1.54
CA TYR A 40 -1.00 -4.53 1.48
C TYR A 40 -1.36 -3.56 0.36
N PHE A 41 -0.54 -2.54 0.13
CA PHE A 41 -0.75 -1.61 -0.98
C PHE A 41 -0.71 -2.32 -2.35
N ARG A 42 0.26 -3.22 -2.58
CA ARG A 42 0.34 -4.03 -3.80
C ARG A 42 -0.88 -4.93 -3.96
N ALA A 43 -1.38 -5.51 -2.87
CA ALA A 43 -2.59 -6.34 -2.87
C ALA A 43 -3.84 -5.55 -3.32
N VAL A 44 -4.06 -4.37 -2.74
CA VAL A 44 -5.16 -3.45 -3.11
C VAL A 44 -5.06 -3.00 -4.56
N MET A 45 -3.84 -2.71 -5.02
CA MET A 45 -3.58 -2.34 -6.41
C MET A 45 -3.88 -3.50 -7.37
N HIS A 46 -3.57 -4.72 -6.99
CA HIS A 46 -3.83 -5.92 -7.79
C HIS A 46 -5.34 -6.21 -7.88
N THR A 47 -6.09 -6.01 -6.80
CA THR A 47 -7.56 -6.17 -6.79
C THR A 47 -8.31 -4.98 -7.39
N CYS A 48 -7.62 -3.88 -7.72
CA CYS A 48 -8.20 -2.61 -8.14
C CYS A 48 -9.28 -2.09 -7.17
N GLU A 49 -9.13 -2.35 -5.87
CA GLU A 49 -10.15 -2.05 -4.87
C GLU A 49 -10.29 -0.54 -4.63
N LYS A 50 -11.49 0.00 -4.89
CA LYS A 50 -11.84 1.40 -4.69
C LYS A 50 -12.64 1.59 -3.40
N SER A 51 -11.94 1.68 -2.28
CA SER A 51 -12.56 1.83 -0.95
C SER A 51 -11.93 2.96 -0.13
N GLN A 52 -12.67 3.43 0.88
CA GLN A 52 -12.15 4.44 1.82
C GLN A 52 -10.94 3.92 2.60
N ARG A 53 -10.93 2.62 2.97
CA ARG A 53 -9.78 2.00 3.65
C ARG A 53 -8.51 1.98 2.77
N ALA A 54 -8.64 1.78 1.46
CA ALA A 54 -7.53 1.86 0.51
C ALA A 54 -6.96 3.29 0.39
N PHE A 55 -7.84 4.28 0.45
CA PHE A 55 -7.43 5.69 0.53
C PHE A 55 -6.68 5.97 1.83
N ASP A 56 -7.23 5.50 2.97
CA ASP A 56 -6.63 5.67 4.30
C ASP A 56 -5.31 4.91 4.46
N LEU A 57 -5.13 3.77 3.79
CA LEU A 57 -3.84 3.08 3.68
C LEU A 57 -2.79 3.98 3.01
N THR A 58 -3.19 4.72 1.97
CA THR A 58 -2.29 5.58 1.19
C THR A 58 -1.98 6.90 1.91
N THR A 59 -2.94 7.43 2.69
CA THR A 59 -2.78 8.70 3.41
C THR A 59 -2.21 8.51 4.82
N GLY A 60 -2.55 7.42 5.51
CA GLY A 60 -2.18 7.14 6.89
C GLY A 60 -1.09 6.07 7.08
N GLY A 61 -0.88 5.18 6.11
CA GLY A 61 -0.02 4.00 6.29
C GLY A 61 1.48 4.21 6.13
N CYS A 62 1.87 5.20 5.34
CA CYS A 62 3.28 5.52 5.11
C CYS A 62 3.53 7.02 5.39
N GLN A 63 3.75 7.38 6.66
CA GLN A 63 4.47 8.62 6.99
C GLN A 63 5.93 8.58 6.50
N CYS A 64 6.42 7.39 6.14
CA CYS A 64 7.70 7.14 5.53
C CYS A 64 7.54 7.15 3.99
N PHE A 65 8.12 8.16 3.34
CA PHE A 65 8.28 8.30 1.89
C PHE A 65 7.03 8.63 1.04
N GLY A 66 6.99 9.88 0.54
CA GLY A 66 7.11 10.15 -0.90
C GLY A 66 6.13 9.52 -1.90
N LEU A 67 5.01 8.93 -1.49
CA LEU A 67 4.00 8.36 -2.41
C LEU A 67 3.27 9.41 -3.27
N ALA A 68 3.65 10.69 -3.21
CA ALA A 68 3.07 11.78 -3.99
C ALA A 68 2.99 11.50 -5.51
N PHE A 69 3.93 10.73 -6.08
CA PHE A 69 3.88 10.32 -7.49
C PHE A 69 2.82 9.24 -7.76
N HIS A 70 2.66 8.27 -6.86
CA HIS A 70 1.58 7.29 -6.94
C HIS A 70 0.21 7.91 -6.61
N MET A 71 0.15 8.93 -5.74
CA MET A 71 -1.09 9.65 -5.40
C MET A 71 -1.75 10.31 -6.62
N LYS A 72 -0.99 10.98 -7.51
CA LYS A 72 -1.56 11.59 -8.73
C LYS A 72 -2.16 10.55 -9.67
N ARG A 73 -1.54 9.36 -9.75
CA ARG A 73 -2.01 8.24 -10.56
C ARG A 73 -3.19 7.54 -9.91
N MET A 74 -3.20 7.39 -8.59
CA MET A 74 -4.30 6.79 -7.85
C MET A 74 -5.55 7.67 -7.82
N LYS A 75 -5.42 9.00 -7.65
CA LYS A 75 -6.56 9.93 -7.76
C LYS A 75 -7.24 9.83 -9.14
N ARG A 76 -6.49 9.57 -10.22
CA ARG A 76 -7.04 9.33 -11.57
C ARG A 76 -7.61 7.93 -11.79
N ILE A 77 -6.94 6.88 -11.29
CA ILE A 77 -7.33 5.48 -11.52
C ILE A 77 -8.51 5.08 -10.63
N PHE A 78 -8.44 5.47 -9.35
CA PHE A 78 -9.45 5.09 -8.39
C PHE A 78 -10.70 5.96 -8.53
N ALA A 79 -10.61 7.20 -9.06
CA ALA A 79 -11.76 8.07 -9.32
C ALA A 79 -12.82 7.93 -8.21
N ILE A 80 -12.34 7.98 -6.97
CA ILE A 80 -13.20 8.05 -5.80
C ILE A 80 -13.48 9.55 -5.70
N ASP A 81 -14.69 9.95 -6.09
CA ASP A 81 -15.25 11.28 -5.84
C ASP A 81 -15.48 11.44 -4.33
N VAL A 82 -14.40 11.48 -3.54
CA VAL A 82 -14.46 11.94 -2.16
C VAL A 82 -14.12 13.41 -2.20
N VAL A 83 -15.19 14.21 -2.08
CA VAL A 83 -15.33 15.68 -2.03
C VAL A 83 -15.73 16.35 -3.36
N SER A 84 -17.05 16.57 -3.52
CA SER A 84 -17.58 17.91 -3.82
C SER A 84 -17.48 18.78 -2.59
#